data_AF-A0A5C7B849-F1
#
_entry.id   AF-A0A5C7B849-F1
#
_cell.length_a   1.000
_cell.length_b   1.000
_cell.length_c   1.000
_cell.angle_alpha   90.00
_cell.angle_beta   90.00
_cell.angle_gamma   90.00
#
_symmetry.space_group_name_H-M   'P 1'
#
loop_
_entity.id
_entity.type
_entity.pdbx_description
1 polymer ?
#
loop_
_entity_poly.entity_id
_entity_poly.type
_entity_poly.pdbx_seq_one_letter_code
_entity_poly.pdbx_strand_id
1 'polypeptide(L)'
;MKKYLFTVILICAAVSILQAQGIVYPAIQGYGGVNEVPFETIKPDPTKQYKFVVELDYRIDDKKELSEYLDYGAKMYNVHIYAGVPKENIELVFVVYAGSTPITLSNEEYKKRFEVDNPNAELLEELKKNGIRVIVCGQSMMKQKLDPAMIYPGVEMAVSRFTATTDLMNKGYLLFGL
;
A
#
# COMPACT_ATOMS: atom_id res chain seq x y z
N MET A 1 9.10 -57.69 -28.85
CA MET A 1 9.48 -56.81 -27.72
C MET A 1 9.72 -55.33 -28.12
N LYS A 2 9.24 -54.85 -29.28
CA LYS A 2 9.43 -53.45 -29.73
C LYS A 2 8.15 -52.61 -29.82
N LYS A 3 6.96 -53.19 -29.59
CA LYS A 3 5.67 -52.48 -29.70
C LYS A 3 5.16 -51.87 -28.38
N TYR A 4 5.71 -52.26 -27.23
CA TYR A 4 5.32 -51.71 -25.93
C TYR A 4 6.21 -50.56 -25.45
N LEU A 5 7.34 -50.31 -26.14
CA LEU A 5 8.27 -49.25 -25.76
C LEU A 5 7.78 -47.86 -26.19
N PHE A 6 6.88 -47.79 -27.18
CA PHE A 6 6.33 -46.52 -27.64
C PHE A 6 5.13 -46.01 -26.82
N THR A 7 4.45 -46.89 -26.08
CA THR A 7 3.27 -46.49 -25.28
C THR A 7 3.65 -45.84 -23.95
N VAL A 8 4.85 -46.10 -23.43
CA VAL A 8 5.29 -45.56 -22.13
C VAL A 8 5.77 -44.10 -22.23
N ILE A 9 6.20 -43.65 -23.41
CA ILE A 9 6.69 -42.27 -23.62
C ILE A 9 5.52 -41.26 -23.71
N LEU A 10 4.29 -41.71 -24.00
CA LEU A 10 3.13 -40.83 -24.12
C LEU A 10 2.50 -40.41 -22.77
N ILE A 11 2.95 -40.98 -21.64
CA ILE A 11 2.36 -40.71 -20.31
C ILE A 11 3.15 -39.64 -19.53
N CYS A 12 4.39 -39.32 -19.90
CA CYS A 12 5.20 -38.31 -19.19
C CYS A 12 4.94 -36.87 -19.63
N ALA A 13 4.04 -36.63 -20.57
CA ALA A 13 3.61 -35.29 -20.97
C ALA A 13 2.36 -34.82 -20.19
N ALA A 14 2.14 -35.32 -18.96
CA ALA A 14 1.31 -34.63 -17.99
C ALA A 14 2.07 -33.38 -17.55
N VAL A 15 1.94 -32.37 -18.40
CA VAL A 15 2.38 -31.00 -18.28
C VAL A 15 2.21 -30.52 -16.84
N SER A 16 3.32 -30.44 -16.11
CA SER A 16 3.44 -29.60 -14.93
C SER A 16 3.44 -28.14 -15.43
N ILE A 17 2.27 -27.57 -15.74
CA ILE A 17 2.13 -26.12 -15.65
C ILE A 17 2.16 -25.82 -14.16
N LEU A 18 3.37 -25.69 -13.61
CA LEU A 18 3.58 -24.73 -12.55
C LEU A 18 3.27 -23.39 -13.20
N GLN A 19 2.05 -22.89 -13.03
CA GLN A 19 1.81 -21.47 -13.28
C GLN A 19 2.81 -20.73 -12.39
N ALA A 20 3.71 -19.96 -13.00
CA ALA A 20 4.45 -18.96 -12.28
C ALA A 20 3.39 -18.03 -11.66
N GLN A 21 3.20 -18.11 -10.35
CA GLN A 21 2.31 -17.20 -9.62
C GLN A 21 2.84 -15.79 -9.84
N GLY A 22 2.09 -14.99 -10.59
CA GLY A 22 2.45 -13.62 -10.90
C GLY A 22 2.16 -12.69 -9.73
N ILE A 23 3.00 -11.66 -9.56
CA ILE A 23 2.61 -10.49 -8.76
C ILE A 23 1.73 -9.63 -9.66
N VAL A 24 0.55 -9.25 -9.16
CA VAL A 24 -0.39 -8.37 -9.85
C VAL A 24 -0.60 -7.06 -9.11
N TYR A 25 -1.00 -6.03 -9.87
CA TYR A 25 -1.25 -4.66 -9.39
C TYR A 25 -2.63 -4.16 -9.86
N PRO A 26 -3.73 -4.59 -9.23
CA PRO A 26 -5.09 -4.35 -9.74
C PRO A 26 -5.50 -2.87 -9.79
N ALA A 27 -4.85 -2.00 -9.01
CA ALA A 27 -5.19 -0.58 -8.97
C ALA A 27 -3.97 0.33 -8.87
N ILE A 28 -3.23 0.26 -7.77
CA ILE A 28 -2.03 1.05 -7.53
C ILE A 28 -0.91 0.40 -8.37
N GLN A 29 -0.56 1.01 -9.50
CA GLN A 29 0.38 0.39 -10.45
C GLN A 29 1.79 0.40 -9.89
N GLY A 30 2.51 -0.72 -10.00
CA GLY A 30 3.90 -0.84 -9.54
C GLY A 30 4.10 -0.99 -8.03
N TYR A 31 3.07 -0.75 -7.21
CA TYR A 31 3.15 -0.78 -5.74
C TYR A 31 2.08 -1.65 -5.08
N GLY A 32 2.36 -2.19 -3.91
CA GLY A 32 1.42 -3.00 -3.18
C GLY A 32 1.11 -4.32 -3.88
N GLY A 33 2.16 -5.03 -4.28
CA GLY A 33 2.07 -6.25 -5.07
C GLY A 33 1.24 -7.36 -4.41
N VAL A 34 0.31 -7.94 -5.17
CA VAL A 34 -0.54 -9.03 -4.72
C VAL A 34 -0.07 -10.32 -5.37
N ASN A 35 0.19 -11.33 -4.55
CA ASN A 35 0.44 -12.69 -5.03
C ASN A 35 -0.91 -13.35 -5.35
N GLU A 36 -0.98 -14.08 -6.45
CA GLU A 36 -2.14 -14.91 -6.73
C GLU A 36 -2.31 -16.01 -5.67
N VAL A 37 -3.54 -16.14 -5.15
CA VAL A 37 -3.90 -17.15 -4.15
C VAL A 37 -4.97 -18.05 -4.75
N PRO A 38 -4.60 -19.17 -5.41
CA PRO A 38 -5.57 -20.08 -6.08
C PRO A 38 -6.22 -21.10 -5.14
N PHE A 39 -5.89 -21.05 -3.85
CA PHE A 39 -6.36 -21.95 -2.80
C PHE A 39 -7.17 -21.19 -1.74
N GLU A 40 -7.70 -20.03 -2.10
CA GLU A 40 -8.44 -19.17 -1.21
C GLU A 40 -9.76 -19.80 -0.75
N THR A 41 -10.00 -19.80 0.56
CA THR A 41 -11.23 -20.37 1.18
C THR A 41 -12.13 -19.29 1.77
N ILE A 42 -11.63 -18.07 1.91
CA ILE A 42 -12.32 -16.91 2.48
C ILE A 42 -12.15 -15.75 1.50
N LYS A 43 -13.27 -15.07 1.21
CA LYS A 43 -13.29 -13.84 0.40
C LYS A 43 -14.10 -12.76 1.09
N PRO A 44 -13.72 -11.47 0.92
CA PRO A 44 -14.59 -10.36 1.31
C PRO A 44 -15.90 -10.40 0.53
N ASP A 45 -16.97 -9.86 1.13
CA ASP A 45 -18.25 -9.69 0.46
C ASP A 45 -18.14 -8.47 -0.47
N PRO A 46 -18.23 -8.63 -1.81
CA PRO A 46 -18.01 -7.53 -2.76
C PRO A 46 -19.10 -6.45 -2.68
N THR A 47 -20.22 -6.71 -1.99
CA THR A 47 -21.32 -5.76 -1.82
C THR A 47 -21.17 -4.85 -0.60
N LYS A 48 -20.16 -5.08 0.26
CA LYS A 48 -19.91 -4.30 1.47
C LYS A 48 -18.92 -3.17 1.25
N GLN A 49 -19.04 -2.15 2.09
CA GLN A 49 -18.11 -1.03 2.18
C GLN A 49 -16.98 -1.38 3.14
N TYR A 50 -15.74 -1.19 2.69
CA TYR A 50 -14.51 -1.43 3.44
C TYR A 50 -13.79 -0.11 3.68
N LYS A 51 -13.95 0.44 4.90
CA LYS A 51 -13.28 1.67 5.32
C LYS A 51 -12.18 1.33 6.31
N PHE A 52 -10.94 1.69 6.00
CA PHE A 52 -9.83 1.43 6.90
C PHE A 52 -8.80 2.57 6.92
N VAL A 53 -8.30 2.84 8.11
CA VAL A 53 -7.25 3.80 8.39
C VAL A 53 -6.01 3.04 8.81
N VAL A 54 -4.88 3.36 8.18
CA VAL A 54 -3.57 2.76 8.46
C VAL A 54 -2.67 3.80 9.10
N GLU A 55 -2.21 3.52 10.32
CA GLU A 55 -1.25 4.36 11.03
C GLU A 55 0.19 3.95 10.71
N LEU A 56 1.05 4.92 10.37
CA LEU A 56 2.49 4.72 10.11
C LEU A 56 3.34 5.56 11.08
N ASP A 57 4.15 4.92 11.92
CA ASP A 57 4.92 5.62 12.98
C ASP A 57 6.36 5.20 13.23
N TYR A 58 6.78 4.16 12.52
CA TYR A 58 8.09 3.58 12.59
C TYR A 58 9.19 4.55 12.15
N ARG A 59 10.42 4.28 12.58
CA ARG A 59 11.59 5.02 12.12
C ARG A 59 12.00 4.48 10.75
N ILE A 60 12.08 5.35 9.74
CA ILE A 60 12.63 4.95 8.44
C ILE A 60 14.13 4.71 8.60
N ASP A 61 14.58 3.47 8.39
CA ASP A 61 15.97 3.04 8.56
C ASP A 61 16.85 3.52 7.40
N ASP A 62 16.51 3.15 6.16
CA ASP A 62 17.17 3.67 4.96
C ASP A 62 16.29 4.74 4.29
N LYS A 63 16.83 5.95 4.14
CA LYS A 63 16.13 7.07 3.50
C LYS A 63 16.12 6.98 1.98
N LYS A 64 16.89 6.07 1.40
CA LYS A 64 17.00 5.87 -0.05
C LYS A 64 15.98 4.87 -0.59
N GLU A 65 15.42 4.05 0.29
CA GLU A 65 14.49 3.00 -0.07
C GLU A 65 13.04 3.43 0.12
N LEU A 66 12.16 2.83 -0.68
CA LEU A 66 10.72 2.97 -0.53
C LEU A 66 10.29 2.51 0.87
N SER A 67 9.34 3.22 1.46
CA SER A 67 8.66 2.77 2.68
C SER A 67 7.98 1.40 2.46
N GLU A 68 8.54 0.35 3.05
CA GLU A 68 7.95 -0.99 3.02
C GLU A 68 6.53 -1.00 3.60
N TYR A 69 6.26 -0.20 4.64
CA TYR A 69 4.95 -0.12 5.27
C TYR A 69 3.94 0.70 4.46
N LEU A 70 4.38 1.72 3.70
CA LEU A 70 3.52 2.42 2.76
C LEU A 70 3.15 1.49 1.59
N ASP A 71 4.13 0.75 1.05
CA ASP A 71 3.90 -0.25 0.01
C ASP A 71 2.99 -1.39 0.50
N TYR A 72 3.20 -1.86 1.72
CA TYR A 72 2.33 -2.86 2.34
C TYR A 72 0.91 -2.34 2.56
N GLY A 73 0.74 -1.06 2.95
CA GLY A 73 -0.58 -0.45 3.01
C GLY A 73 -1.24 -0.31 1.62
N ALA A 74 -0.47 -0.02 0.57
CA ALA A 74 -0.96 -0.05 -0.80
C ALA A 74 -1.41 -1.47 -1.20
N LYS A 75 -0.69 -2.50 -0.74
CA LYS A 75 -1.09 -3.91 -0.91
C LYS A 75 -2.43 -4.20 -0.24
N MET A 76 -2.72 -3.61 0.92
CA MET A 76 -4.03 -3.77 1.57
C MET A 76 -5.17 -3.32 0.64
N TYR A 77 -5.01 -2.19 -0.08
CA TYR A 77 -5.99 -1.74 -1.07
C TYR A 77 -6.08 -2.69 -2.27
N ASN A 78 -4.94 -3.01 -2.87
CA ASN A 78 -4.87 -3.88 -4.04
C ASN A 78 -5.43 -5.29 -3.77
N VAL A 79 -5.23 -5.85 -2.57
CA VAL A 79 -5.71 -7.21 -2.26
C VAL A 79 -7.23 -7.28 -2.11
N HIS A 80 -7.90 -6.21 -1.67
CA HIS A 80 -9.36 -6.17 -1.65
C HIS A 80 -9.94 -6.20 -3.08
N ILE A 81 -9.30 -5.47 -3.99
CA ILE A 81 -9.70 -5.43 -5.41
C ILE A 81 -9.42 -6.77 -6.08
N TYR A 82 -8.24 -7.35 -5.84
CA TYR A 82 -7.92 -8.70 -6.29
C TYR A 82 -8.96 -9.73 -5.81
N ALA A 83 -9.42 -9.59 -4.56
CA ALA A 83 -10.43 -10.46 -3.98
C ALA A 83 -11.87 -10.17 -4.44
N GLY A 84 -12.06 -9.21 -5.36
CA GLY A 84 -13.34 -8.92 -6.02
C GLY A 84 -14.12 -7.73 -5.49
N VAL A 85 -13.59 -6.96 -4.53
CA VAL A 85 -14.25 -5.76 -4.02
C VAL A 85 -14.10 -4.62 -5.05
N PRO A 86 -15.20 -3.99 -5.50
CA PRO A 86 -15.13 -2.82 -6.39
C PRO A 86 -14.36 -1.65 -5.75
N LYS A 87 -13.66 -0.85 -6.56
CA LYS A 87 -12.85 0.29 -6.07
C LYS A 87 -13.69 1.29 -5.26
N GLU A 88 -14.91 1.54 -5.72
CA GLU A 88 -15.89 2.43 -5.09
C GLU A 88 -16.40 1.94 -3.72
N ASN A 89 -16.12 0.69 -3.36
CA ASN A 89 -16.47 0.10 -2.07
C ASN A 89 -15.30 0.10 -1.08
N ILE A 90 -14.16 0.72 -1.41
CA ILE A 90 -12.96 0.73 -0.58
C ILE A 90 -12.56 2.18 -0.29
N GLU A 91 -12.47 2.53 0.99
CA GLU A 91 -11.90 3.79 1.44
C GLU A 91 -10.68 3.49 2.32
N LEU A 92 -9.49 3.80 1.80
CA LEU A 92 -8.23 3.73 2.55
C LEU A 92 -7.73 5.13 2.88
N VAL A 93 -7.29 5.33 4.13
CA VAL A 93 -6.61 6.54 4.58
C VAL A 93 -5.33 6.17 5.32
N PHE A 94 -4.23 6.80 4.98
CA PHE A 94 -2.99 6.73 5.77
C PHE A 94 -2.91 7.90 6.74
N VAL A 95 -2.52 7.63 7.99
CA VAL A 95 -2.17 8.65 8.98
C VAL A 95 -0.71 8.47 9.37
N VAL A 96 0.13 9.41 8.92
CA VAL A 96 1.59 9.36 9.06
C VAL A 96 2.05 10.28 10.18
N TYR A 97 2.90 9.78 11.07
CA TYR A 97 3.39 10.54 12.21
C TYR A 97 4.75 10.05 12.68
N ALA A 98 5.27 10.69 13.73
CA ALA A 98 6.52 10.30 14.39
C ALA A 98 7.67 10.05 13.37
N GLY A 99 8.33 8.90 13.43
CA GLY A 99 9.48 8.56 12.60
C GLY A 99 9.18 8.43 11.11
N SER A 100 7.91 8.22 10.75
CA SER A 100 7.45 8.04 9.37
C SER A 100 7.10 9.35 8.67
N THR A 101 7.01 10.46 9.41
CA THR A 101 6.73 11.80 8.86
C THR A 101 7.53 12.13 7.57
N PRO A 102 8.82 11.77 7.45
CA PRO A 102 9.58 12.04 6.23
C PRO A 102 9.00 11.44 4.94
N ILE A 103 8.20 10.38 5.01
CA ILE A 103 7.48 9.81 3.85
C ILE A 103 6.71 10.91 3.10
N THR A 104 6.10 11.83 3.87
CA THR A 104 5.17 12.84 3.36
C THR A 104 5.83 14.10 2.81
N LEU A 105 7.16 14.19 2.81
CA LEU A 105 7.86 15.39 2.36
C LEU A 105 7.80 15.56 0.84
N SER A 106 7.86 16.80 0.38
CA SER A 106 8.11 17.10 -1.02
C SER A 106 9.49 16.58 -1.45
N ASN A 107 9.70 16.35 -2.74
CA ASN A 107 11.02 15.96 -3.26
C ASN A 107 12.11 16.98 -2.90
N GLU A 108 11.78 18.28 -2.93
CA GLU A 108 12.72 19.35 -2.58
C GLU A 108 13.19 19.25 -1.12
N GLU A 109 12.26 19.14 -0.17
CA GLU A 109 12.62 19.04 1.24
C GLU A 109 13.30 17.70 1.56
N TYR A 110 12.84 16.59 0.96
CA TYR A 110 13.45 15.28 1.15
C TYR A 110 14.91 15.27 0.67
N LYS A 111 15.17 15.81 -0.52
CA LYS A 111 16.51 15.94 -1.10
C LYS A 111 17.42 16.82 -0.26
N LYS A 112 16.90 17.91 0.28
CA LYS A 112 17.65 18.79 1.20
C LYS A 112 18.03 18.07 2.49
N ARG A 113 17.19 17.17 3.01
CA ARG A 113 17.43 16.45 4.29
C ARG A 113 18.28 15.19 4.13
N PHE A 114 18.13 14.48 3.02
CA PHE A 114 18.63 13.11 2.86
C PHE A 114 19.48 12.90 1.60
N GLU A 115 19.73 13.96 0.83
CA GLU A 115 20.59 13.96 -0.37
C GLU A 115 20.12 13.04 -1.51
N VAL A 116 18.87 12.57 -1.43
CA VAL A 116 18.19 11.75 -2.45
C VAL A 116 16.78 12.29 -2.67
N ASP A 117 16.20 12.07 -3.84
CA ASP A 117 14.78 12.39 -4.06
C ASP A 117 13.90 11.53 -3.13
N ASN A 118 12.65 11.94 -2.86
CA ASN A 118 11.78 11.17 -1.98
C ASN A 118 11.40 9.84 -2.66
N PRO A 119 11.87 8.68 -2.15
CA PRO A 119 11.60 7.39 -2.80
C PRO A 119 10.11 7.01 -2.74
N ASN A 120 9.31 7.74 -1.95
CA ASN A 120 7.87 7.52 -1.79
C ASN A 120 7.03 8.40 -2.73
N ALA A 121 7.62 9.36 -3.44
CA ALA A 121 6.88 10.37 -4.20
C ALA A 121 5.94 9.77 -5.25
N GLU A 122 6.42 8.79 -6.03
CA GLU A 122 5.61 8.15 -7.07
C GLU A 122 4.47 7.31 -6.47
N LEU A 123 4.71 6.60 -5.36
CA LEU A 123 3.64 5.92 -4.63
C LEU A 123 2.61 6.93 -4.07
N LEU A 124 3.03 8.04 -3.47
CA LEU A 124 2.10 9.08 -3.01
C LEU A 124 1.20 9.61 -4.13
N GLU A 125 1.75 9.77 -5.33
CA GLU A 125 0.98 10.17 -6.51
C GLU A 125 0.01 9.07 -6.96
N GLU A 126 0.40 7.80 -6.97
CA GLU A 126 -0.49 6.68 -7.28
C GLU A 126 -1.62 6.51 -6.26
N LEU A 127 -1.34 6.72 -4.96
CA LEU A 127 -2.36 6.73 -3.91
C LEU A 127 -3.40 7.81 -4.19
N LYS A 128 -2.94 9.04 -4.46
CA LYS A 128 -3.80 10.18 -4.78
C LYS A 128 -4.66 9.92 -6.02
N LYS A 129 -4.09 9.36 -7.10
CA LYS A 129 -4.84 8.99 -8.33
C LYS A 129 -5.94 7.97 -8.07
N ASN A 130 -5.74 7.08 -7.09
CA ASN A 130 -6.73 6.09 -6.68
C ASN A 130 -7.69 6.61 -5.58
N GLY A 131 -7.68 7.91 -5.27
CA GLY A 131 -8.54 8.51 -4.24
C GLY A 131 -8.16 8.15 -2.80
N ILE A 132 -6.99 7.55 -2.60
CA ILE A 132 -6.48 7.18 -1.28
C ILE A 132 -5.87 8.41 -0.63
N ARG A 133 -6.34 8.73 0.57
CA ARG A 133 -5.90 9.93 1.29
C ARG A 133 -4.67 9.61 2.13
N VAL A 134 -3.74 10.57 2.19
CA VAL A 134 -2.59 10.52 3.09
C VAL A 134 -2.65 11.75 3.96
N ILE A 135 -2.63 11.56 5.28
CA ILE A 135 -2.73 12.60 6.28
C ILE A 135 -1.45 12.62 7.11
N VAL A 136 -0.79 13.76 7.23
CA VAL A 136 0.35 13.96 8.13
C VAL A 136 -0.08 14.59 9.45
N CYS A 137 0.49 14.10 10.56
CA CYS A 137 0.27 14.64 11.90
C CYS A 137 0.95 16.00 12.09
N GLY A 138 0.16 17.07 12.27
CA GLY A 138 0.66 18.43 12.50
C GLY A 138 1.55 18.56 13.74
N GLN A 139 1.24 17.87 14.85
CA GLN A 139 2.14 17.85 16.02
C GLN A 139 3.51 17.24 15.70
N SER A 140 3.57 16.25 14.81
CA SER A 140 4.84 15.68 14.34
C SER A 140 5.59 16.64 13.42
N MET A 141 4.88 17.35 12.55
CA MET A 141 5.45 18.42 11.73
C MET A 141 6.10 19.51 12.59
N MET A 142 5.39 20.00 13.62
CA MET A 142 5.93 21.03 14.52
C MET A 142 7.20 20.56 15.23
N LYS A 143 7.22 19.33 15.74
CA LYS A 143 8.42 18.73 16.37
C LYS A 143 9.61 18.62 15.41
N GLN A 144 9.35 18.46 14.12
CA GLN A 144 10.36 18.30 13.07
C GLN A 144 10.66 19.59 12.30
N LYS A 145 10.09 20.73 12.74
CA LYS A 145 10.24 22.06 12.13
C LYS A 145 9.88 22.03 10.64
N LEU A 146 8.72 21.48 10.34
CA LEU A 146 8.18 21.35 8.98
C LEU A 146 7.05 22.36 8.76
N ASP A 147 7.13 23.08 7.64
CA ASP A 147 6.07 23.97 7.16
C ASP A 147 5.21 23.27 6.08
N PRO A 148 3.96 23.70 5.87
CA PRO A 148 3.08 23.09 4.86
C PRO A 148 3.67 23.04 3.44
N ALA A 149 4.48 24.03 3.05
CA ALA A 149 5.12 24.06 1.73
C ALA A 149 6.17 22.95 1.52
N MET A 150 6.62 22.32 2.60
CA MET A 150 7.59 21.22 2.58
C MET A 150 6.93 19.84 2.43
N ILE A 151 5.60 19.78 2.43
CA ILE A 151 4.82 18.55 2.36
C ILE A 151 4.44 18.26 0.91
N TYR A 152 4.42 16.98 0.54
CA TYR A 152 4.10 16.53 -0.81
C TYR A 152 2.69 17.00 -1.23
N PRO A 153 2.52 17.58 -2.44
CA PRO A 153 1.21 18.09 -2.88
C PRO A 153 0.11 17.03 -2.87
N GLY A 154 -0.96 17.29 -2.11
CA GLY A 154 -2.10 16.37 -1.96
C GLY A 154 -2.09 15.57 -0.66
N VAL A 155 -1.00 15.61 0.12
CA VAL A 155 -1.02 15.15 1.50
C VAL A 155 -1.78 16.16 2.37
N GLU A 156 -2.75 15.68 3.11
CA GLU A 156 -3.56 16.48 4.04
C GLU A 156 -2.83 16.65 5.39
N MET A 157 -3.13 17.72 6.11
CA MET A 157 -2.52 18.01 7.41
C MET A 157 -3.59 18.04 8.50
N ALA A 158 -3.43 17.19 9.51
CA ALA A 158 -4.32 17.18 10.68
C ALA A 158 -3.69 17.92 11.86
N VAL A 159 -4.52 18.37 12.82
CA VAL A 159 -4.04 18.94 14.10
C VAL A 159 -3.08 17.97 14.80
N SER A 160 -3.47 16.71 14.87
CA SER A 160 -2.67 15.59 15.37
C SER A 160 -3.16 14.29 14.74
N ARG A 161 -2.34 13.24 14.83
CA ARG A 161 -2.81 11.88 14.57
C ARG A 161 -4.03 11.51 15.41
N PHE A 162 -4.00 11.75 16.71
CA PHE A 162 -5.09 11.33 17.61
C PHE A 162 -6.44 11.88 17.15
N THR A 163 -6.48 13.15 16.74
CA THR A 163 -7.70 13.79 16.23
C THR A 163 -8.11 13.26 14.85
N ALA A 164 -7.15 12.95 13.97
CA ALA A 164 -7.45 12.41 12.65
C ALA A 164 -7.99 10.98 12.74
N THR A 165 -7.28 10.10 13.45
CA THR A 165 -7.64 8.68 13.56
C THR A 165 -8.95 8.50 14.31
N THR A 166 -9.18 9.20 15.43
CA THR A 166 -10.44 9.07 16.17
C THR A 166 -11.64 9.60 15.38
N ASP A 167 -11.49 10.68 14.61
CA ASP A 167 -12.53 11.18 13.71
C ASP A 167 -12.83 10.18 12.57
N LEU A 168 -11.80 9.58 11.96
CA LEU A 168 -11.98 8.52 10.97
C LEU A 168 -12.70 7.29 11.56
N MET A 169 -12.30 6.86 12.76
CA MET A 169 -12.98 5.75 13.44
C MET A 169 -14.46 6.06 13.72
N ASN A 170 -14.79 7.29 14.15
CA ASN A 170 -16.19 7.73 14.31
C ASN A 170 -16.97 7.75 12.99
N LYS A 171 -16.27 7.92 11.85
CA LYS A 171 -16.82 7.82 10.50
C LYS A 171 -16.89 6.37 9.97
N GLY A 172 -16.60 5.38 10.82
CA GLY A 172 -16.72 3.96 10.51
C GLY A 172 -15.45 3.32 9.93
N TYR A 173 -14.30 3.99 10.01
CA TYR A 173 -13.03 3.39 9.58
C TYR A 173 -12.50 2.41 10.63
N LEU A 174 -12.03 1.25 10.18
CA LEU A 174 -11.30 0.30 11.02
C LEU A 174 -9.82 0.67 11.06
N LEU A 175 -9.23 0.73 12.25
CA LEU A 175 -7.83 1.04 12.44
C LEU A 175 -6.95 -0.20 12.25
N PHE A 176 -5.93 -0.07 11.41
CA PHE A 176 -4.81 -1.00 11.28
C PHE A 176 -3.51 -0.27 11.65
N GLY A 177 -2.68 -0.90 12.49
CA GLY A 177 -1.32 -0.43 12.76
C GLY A 177 -0.31 -1.25 11.97
N LEU A 178 0.71 -0.58 11.42
CA LEU A 178 1.83 -1.19 10.70
C LEU A 178 3.16 -0.83 11.38
#